data_AF-A0A967HQI9-F1
#
_entry.id   AF-A0A967HQI9-F1
#
_cell.length_a   1.000
_cell.length_b   1.000
_cell.length_c   1.000
_cell.angle_alpha   90.00
_cell.angle_beta   90.00
_cell.angle_gamma   90.00
#
_symmetry.space_group_name_H-M   'P 1'
#
loop_
_entity.id
_entity.type
_entity.pdbx_description
1 polymer ?
#
loop_
_entity_poly.entity_id
_entity_poly.type
_entity_poly.pdbx_seq_one_letter_code
_entity_poly.pdbx_strand_id
1 'polypeptide(L)'
;MNPTAATESRRTPERPDSGDGERTDAPGDVRGEAPGAAPADGGIEAALERLPSRLRQAVEPHADRLDIGMIADAYAFAEEAHSGQKRASGESFIVHTTEVARILAELHLDTVSIVAGLIHDTVEDTSRTLDDVETQFGEEVARVVDGVTKIGKVQFRSATEQQVENYRKLLLSMASDARVILIKLVDRLHNMRTL
;
A
#
# COMPACT_ATOMS: atom_id res chain seq x y z
N MET A 1 12.87 -63.92 18.52
CA MET A 1 12.79 -64.86 19.66
C MET A 1 12.72 -64.03 20.93
N ASN A 2 11.59 -64.11 21.64
CA ASN A 2 11.38 -63.61 23.01
C ASN A 2 11.79 -64.71 24.01
N PRO A 3 12.15 -64.40 25.27
CA PRO A 3 11.19 -64.44 26.40
C PRO A 3 11.37 -63.27 27.42
N THR A 4 10.30 -62.65 27.99
CA THR A 4 9.56 -62.97 29.27
C THR A 4 10.38 -62.68 30.54
N ALA A 5 9.98 -61.98 31.63
CA ALA A 5 8.73 -61.54 32.27
C ALA A 5 9.03 -60.35 33.24
N ALA A 6 8.20 -59.31 33.38
CA ALA A 6 7.07 -59.10 34.31
C ALA A 6 7.42 -58.87 35.81
N THR A 7 7.01 -57.73 36.38
CA THR A 7 6.39 -57.58 37.73
C THR A 7 5.74 -56.20 37.87
N GLU A 8 4.46 -56.19 38.27
CA GLU A 8 3.57 -55.06 38.54
C GLU A 8 3.83 -54.44 39.93
N SER A 9 3.43 -53.17 40.14
CA SER A 9 2.71 -52.77 41.39
C SER A 9 2.03 -51.41 41.27
N ARG A 10 0.73 -51.39 41.59
CA ARG A 10 -0.19 -50.23 41.63
C ARG A 10 0.00 -49.43 42.94
N ARG A 11 -0.32 -48.13 42.91
CA ARG A 11 -1.33 -47.45 43.78
C ARG A 11 -1.26 -45.92 43.65
N THR A 12 -2.43 -45.32 43.38
CA THR A 12 -2.79 -43.92 43.65
C THR A 12 -2.96 -43.71 45.16
N PRO A 13 -2.92 -42.46 45.68
CA PRO A 13 -4.19 -41.80 46.00
C PRO A 13 -4.26 -40.26 45.82
N GLU A 14 -5.52 -39.84 45.71
CA GLU A 14 -6.27 -38.57 45.86
C GLU A 14 -5.66 -37.20 46.26
N ARG A 15 -6.37 -36.17 45.77
CA ARG A 15 -6.34 -34.73 46.14
C ARG A 15 -7.12 -34.46 47.45
N PRO A 16 -6.97 -33.28 48.09
CA PRO A 16 -7.94 -32.16 47.90
C PRO A 16 -7.26 -30.76 47.83
N ASP A 17 -7.81 -29.79 47.07
CA ASP A 17 -8.60 -28.59 47.49
C ASP A 17 -7.75 -27.55 48.28
N SER A 18 -7.72 -26.23 48.07
CA SER A 18 -8.76 -25.26 47.66
C SER A 18 -8.12 -23.89 47.34
N GLY A 19 -8.82 -23.08 46.53
CA GLY A 19 -8.83 -21.59 46.55
C GLY A 19 -7.64 -20.87 45.90
N ASP A 20 -7.77 -19.68 45.32
CA ASP A 20 -8.88 -18.80 44.94
C ASP A 20 -8.23 -17.66 44.13
N GLY A 21 -8.99 -16.98 43.26
CA GLY A 21 -8.67 -15.61 42.87
C GLY A 21 -8.33 -15.36 41.39
N GLU A 22 -9.39 -15.12 40.61
CA GLU A 22 -9.54 -13.98 39.69
C GLU A 22 -8.28 -13.25 39.20
N ARG A 23 -8.08 -13.25 37.87
CA ARG A 23 -8.37 -12.08 37.02
C ARG A 23 -8.13 -12.42 35.55
N THR A 24 -9.16 -12.13 34.77
CA THR A 24 -9.13 -12.03 33.31
C THR A 24 -8.29 -10.83 32.91
N ASP A 25 -7.27 -11.02 32.06
CA ASP A 25 -6.78 -9.95 31.20
C ASP A 25 -6.48 -10.52 29.83
N ALA A 26 -7.32 -10.11 28.88
CA ALA A 26 -7.11 -10.32 27.46
C ALA A 26 -5.92 -9.48 27.00
N PRO A 27 -5.02 -9.99 26.13
CA PRO A 27 -4.05 -9.12 25.49
C PRO A 27 -4.79 -8.22 24.49
N GLY A 28 -4.73 -6.93 24.77
CA GLY A 28 -5.46 -5.86 24.11
C GLY A 28 -5.23 -5.76 22.60
N ASP A 29 -6.28 -5.29 21.95
CA ASP A 29 -6.33 -4.73 20.61
C ASP A 29 -5.26 -3.65 20.46
N VAL A 30 -4.11 -4.00 19.88
CA VAL A 30 -3.09 -3.05 19.41
C VAL A 30 -3.60 -2.44 18.10
N ARG A 31 -4.58 -1.55 18.21
CA ARG A 31 -4.79 -0.51 17.20
C ARG A 31 -3.60 0.43 17.31
N GLY A 32 -2.61 0.23 16.44
CA GLY A 32 -1.60 1.24 16.18
C GLY A 32 -2.28 2.47 15.61
N GLU A 33 -2.50 3.48 16.46
CA GLU A 33 -2.73 4.85 15.99
C GLU A 33 -1.43 5.31 15.32
N ALA A 34 -1.50 5.51 14.00
CA ALA A 34 -0.47 6.20 13.25
C ALA A 34 -0.35 7.66 13.74
N PRO A 35 0.85 8.27 13.78
CA PRO A 35 1.00 9.66 14.17
C PRO A 35 0.64 10.56 12.98
N GLY A 36 -0.66 10.75 12.74
CA GLY A 36 -1.17 11.76 11.81
C GLY A 36 -1.67 12.95 12.60
N ALA A 37 -0.79 13.88 12.96
CA ALA A 37 -1.19 15.16 13.53
C ALA A 37 -2.06 15.88 12.49
N ALA A 38 -3.38 15.99 12.74
CA ALA A 38 -4.27 16.80 11.92
C ALA A 38 -3.72 18.23 11.86
N PRO A 39 -3.49 18.81 10.67
CA PRO A 39 -2.98 20.17 10.59
C PRO A 39 -4.10 21.15 10.96
N ALA A 40 -3.74 22.21 11.68
CA ALA A 40 -4.61 23.35 11.92
C ALA A 40 -5.17 23.87 10.59
N ASP A 41 -6.45 24.23 10.54
CA ASP A 41 -7.27 24.49 9.34
C ASP A 41 -6.64 25.36 8.23
N GLY A 42 -5.61 26.17 8.53
CA GLY A 42 -4.82 26.90 7.51
C GLY A 42 -3.86 26.03 6.67
N GLY A 43 -3.56 24.82 7.10
CA GLY A 43 -2.64 23.91 6.39
C GLY A 43 -3.30 23.15 5.23
N ILE A 44 -4.59 22.81 5.35
CA ILE A 44 -5.31 22.06 4.32
C ILE A 44 -5.54 22.92 3.07
N GLU A 45 -6.03 24.15 3.23
CA GLU A 45 -6.27 25.05 2.09
C GLU A 45 -4.98 25.34 1.32
N ALA A 46 -3.89 25.67 2.04
CA ALA A 46 -2.59 25.89 1.43
C ALA A 46 -2.05 24.63 0.71
N ALA A 47 -2.37 23.43 1.19
CA ALA A 47 -2.02 22.19 0.51
C ALA A 47 -2.89 21.95 -0.74
N LEU A 48 -4.18 22.24 -0.69
CA LEU A 48 -5.09 22.16 -1.84
C LEU A 48 -4.67 23.10 -2.98
N GLU A 49 -4.13 24.27 -2.67
CA GLU A 49 -3.63 25.24 -3.66
C GLU A 49 -2.41 24.73 -4.45
N ARG A 50 -1.65 23.78 -3.90
CA ARG A 50 -0.51 23.14 -4.58
C ARG A 50 -0.93 22.07 -5.59
N LEU A 51 -2.20 21.67 -5.57
CA LEU A 51 -2.72 20.62 -6.45
C LEU A 51 -3.28 21.20 -7.75
N PRO A 52 -3.16 20.45 -8.87
CA PRO A 52 -3.83 20.83 -10.11
C PRO A 52 -5.35 20.79 -9.93
N SER A 53 -6.06 21.69 -10.62
CA SER A 53 -7.47 21.99 -10.35
C SER A 53 -8.39 20.77 -10.33
N ARG A 54 -8.17 19.80 -11.22
CA ARG A 54 -8.99 18.58 -11.29
C ARG A 54 -8.75 17.63 -10.12
N LEU A 55 -7.50 17.48 -9.69
CA LEU A 55 -7.18 16.64 -8.54
C LEU A 55 -7.67 17.31 -7.26
N ARG A 56 -7.47 18.62 -7.12
CA ARG A 56 -8.02 19.43 -6.02
C ARG A 56 -9.53 19.19 -5.89
N GLN A 57 -10.29 19.35 -6.97
CA GLN A 57 -11.74 19.18 -6.96
C GLN A 57 -12.18 17.77 -6.51
N ALA A 58 -11.39 16.73 -6.80
CA ALA A 58 -11.69 15.36 -6.40
C ALA A 58 -11.37 15.08 -4.93
N VAL A 59 -10.34 15.70 -4.36
CA VAL A 59 -9.92 15.46 -2.96
C VAL A 59 -10.59 16.40 -1.96
N GLU A 60 -10.94 17.63 -2.37
CA GLU A 60 -11.49 18.69 -1.52
C GLU A 60 -12.78 18.28 -0.77
N PRO A 61 -13.76 17.57 -1.37
CA PRO A 61 -14.97 17.13 -0.67
C PRO A 61 -14.70 16.16 0.50
N HIS A 62 -13.48 15.65 0.60
CA HIS A 62 -13.05 14.57 1.48
C HIS A 62 -11.73 14.90 2.18
N ALA A 63 -11.34 16.17 2.19
CA ALA A 63 -10.07 16.60 2.75
C ALA A 63 -9.95 16.35 4.26
N ASP A 64 -11.07 16.21 4.96
CA ASP A 64 -11.15 15.89 6.39
C ASP A 64 -10.59 14.50 6.74
N ARG A 65 -10.60 13.57 5.78
CA ARG A 65 -10.11 12.19 5.94
C ARG A 65 -8.84 11.88 5.16
N LEU A 66 -8.29 12.86 4.45
CA LEU A 66 -7.12 12.71 3.61
C LEU A 66 -5.97 13.56 4.17
N ASP A 67 -4.75 13.06 4.01
CA ASP A 67 -3.57 13.89 4.21
C ASP A 67 -3.29 14.66 2.91
N ILE A 68 -3.91 15.82 2.78
CA ILE A 68 -3.74 16.69 1.60
C ILE A 68 -2.30 17.18 1.47
N GLY A 69 -1.59 17.35 2.60
CA GLY A 69 -0.18 17.72 2.60
C GLY A 69 0.66 16.69 1.87
N MET A 70 0.51 15.43 2.26
CA MET A 70 1.19 14.28 1.66
C MET A 70 0.82 14.08 0.18
N ILE A 71 -0.45 14.27 -0.19
CA ILE A 71 -0.90 14.18 -1.60
C ILE A 71 -0.25 15.27 -2.45
N ALA A 72 -0.15 16.50 -1.94
CA ALA A 72 0.50 17.59 -2.64
C ALA A 72 2.02 17.42 -2.74
N ASP A 73 2.67 16.84 -1.72
CA ASP A 73 4.09 16.50 -1.77
C ASP A 73 4.35 15.38 -2.78
N ALA A 74 3.45 14.39 -2.89
CA ALA A 74 3.51 13.34 -3.89
C ALA A 74 3.32 13.87 -5.31
N TYR A 75 2.43 14.86 -5.51
CA TYR A 75 2.27 15.53 -6.80
C TYR A 75 3.57 16.22 -7.23
N ALA A 76 4.18 17.00 -6.34
CA ALA A 76 5.45 17.68 -6.62
C ALA A 76 6.59 16.68 -6.92
N PHE A 77 6.66 15.58 -6.16
CA PHE A 77 7.62 14.50 -6.38
C PHE A 77 7.46 13.86 -7.78
N ALA A 78 6.23 13.55 -8.18
CA ALA A 78 5.94 12.99 -9.49
C ALA A 78 6.24 13.99 -10.62
N GLU A 79 5.87 15.27 -10.45
CA GLU A 79 6.12 16.32 -11.42
C GLU A 79 7.63 16.53 -11.66
N GLU A 80 8.42 16.53 -10.59
CA GLU A 80 9.88 16.60 -10.68
C GLU A 80 10.48 15.35 -11.35
N ALA A 81 10.05 14.16 -10.91
CA ALA A 81 10.58 12.89 -11.42
C ALA A 81 10.32 12.71 -12.93
N HIS A 82 9.14 13.11 -13.39
CA HIS A 82 8.72 13.02 -14.79
C HIS A 82 8.97 14.31 -15.58
N SER A 83 9.79 15.24 -15.06
CA SER A 83 10.07 16.51 -15.72
C SER A 83 10.70 16.31 -17.10
N GLY A 84 10.09 16.92 -18.12
CA GLY A 84 10.50 16.78 -19.52
C GLY A 84 10.07 15.46 -20.19
N GLN A 85 9.48 14.52 -19.46
CA GLN A 85 8.97 13.27 -20.02
C GLN A 85 7.61 13.49 -20.70
N LYS A 86 7.46 12.91 -21.90
CA LYS A 86 6.23 12.97 -22.68
C LYS A 86 5.69 11.57 -22.94
N ARG A 87 4.36 11.43 -22.97
CA ARG A 87 3.69 10.22 -23.43
C ARG A 87 3.73 10.12 -24.96
N ALA A 88 3.36 8.96 -25.50
CA ALA A 88 3.23 8.76 -26.94
C ALA A 88 2.24 9.74 -27.61
N SER A 89 1.23 10.22 -26.88
CA SER A 89 0.29 11.26 -27.32
C SER A 89 0.92 12.66 -27.45
N GLY A 90 2.12 12.88 -26.88
CA GLY A 90 2.79 14.18 -26.81
C GLY A 90 2.50 14.99 -25.55
N GLU A 91 1.56 14.55 -24.70
CA GLU A 91 1.25 15.18 -23.41
C GLU A 91 2.34 14.90 -22.36
N SER A 92 2.45 15.78 -21.36
CA SER A 92 3.36 15.57 -20.23
C SER A 92 2.95 14.33 -19.43
N PHE A 93 3.92 13.52 -19.00
CA PHE A 93 3.64 12.28 -18.29
C PHE A 93 2.88 12.50 -16.97
N ILE A 94 3.12 13.63 -16.28
CA ILE A 94 2.41 14.03 -15.05
C ILE A 94 0.88 14.08 -15.22
N VAL A 95 0.38 14.29 -16.44
CA VAL A 95 -1.06 14.27 -16.73
C VAL A 95 -1.65 12.90 -16.44
N HIS A 96 -0.94 11.83 -16.79
CA HIS A 96 -1.39 10.46 -16.55
C HIS A 96 -1.50 10.16 -15.06
N THR A 97 -0.43 10.39 -14.31
CA THR A 97 -0.40 10.09 -12.87
C THR A 97 -1.39 10.95 -12.09
N THR A 98 -1.57 12.22 -12.49
CA THR A 98 -2.60 13.10 -11.92
C THR A 98 -4.02 12.58 -12.19
N GLU A 99 -4.29 12.08 -13.40
CA GLU A 99 -5.62 11.55 -13.73
C GLU A 99 -5.89 10.20 -13.06
N VAL A 100 -4.87 9.35 -12.87
CA VAL A 100 -4.97 8.13 -12.06
C VAL A 100 -5.33 8.48 -10.62
N ALA A 101 -4.60 9.42 -10.00
CA ALA A 101 -4.86 9.89 -8.65
C ALA A 101 -6.25 10.52 -8.49
N ARG A 102 -6.70 11.30 -9.49
CA ARG A 102 -8.05 11.87 -9.51
C ARG A 102 -9.12 10.80 -9.47
N ILE A 103 -8.99 9.74 -10.29
CA ILE A 103 -9.97 8.65 -10.32
C ILE A 103 -9.97 7.90 -8.98
N LEU A 104 -8.80 7.67 -8.36
CA LEU A 104 -8.71 7.02 -7.05
C LEU A 104 -9.40 7.86 -5.96
N ALA A 105 -9.24 9.19 -6.00
CA ALA A 105 -9.94 10.11 -5.12
C ALA A 105 -11.47 10.11 -5.35
N GLU A 106 -11.93 10.05 -6.61
CA GLU A 106 -13.35 9.92 -6.96
C GLU A 106 -13.95 8.59 -6.49
N LEU A 107 -13.14 7.54 -6.41
CA LEU A 107 -13.51 6.25 -5.82
C LEU A 107 -13.43 6.26 -4.27
N HIS A 108 -13.16 7.42 -3.67
CA HIS A 108 -13.12 7.65 -2.23
C HIS A 108 -12.05 6.80 -1.51
N LEU A 109 -10.94 6.48 -2.19
CA LEU A 109 -9.84 5.72 -1.59
C LEU A 109 -9.03 6.56 -0.60
N ASP A 110 -8.20 5.87 0.20
CA ASP A 110 -7.35 6.44 1.23
C ASP A 110 -6.15 7.22 0.67
N THR A 111 -5.53 8.04 1.53
CA THR A 111 -4.32 8.82 1.21
C THR A 111 -3.25 7.96 0.56
N VAL A 112 -2.98 6.76 1.11
CA VAL A 112 -1.94 5.85 0.60
C VAL A 112 -2.23 5.46 -0.85
N SER A 113 -3.48 5.11 -1.19
CA SER A 113 -3.85 4.79 -2.57
C SER A 113 -3.64 5.96 -3.52
N ILE A 114 -4.06 7.17 -3.12
CA ILE A 114 -3.95 8.38 -3.96
C ILE A 114 -2.48 8.75 -4.18
N VAL A 115 -1.68 8.76 -3.11
CA VAL A 115 -0.24 9.01 -3.15
C VAL A 115 0.46 7.97 -4.02
N ALA A 116 0.20 6.67 -3.79
CA ALA A 116 0.77 5.61 -4.60
C ALA A 116 0.36 5.75 -6.08
N GLY A 117 -0.88 6.13 -6.38
CA GLY A 117 -1.33 6.41 -7.75
C GLY A 117 -0.58 7.56 -8.42
N LEU A 118 -0.25 8.64 -7.69
CA LEU A 118 0.56 9.75 -8.21
C LEU A 118 1.98 9.33 -8.57
N ILE A 119 2.56 8.40 -7.82
CA ILE A 119 3.99 8.06 -7.94
C ILE A 119 4.25 6.67 -8.51
N HIS A 120 3.21 5.91 -8.92
CA HIS A 120 3.33 4.48 -9.22
C HIS A 120 4.35 4.14 -10.32
N ASP A 121 4.52 5.02 -11.30
CA ASP A 121 5.47 4.84 -12.41
C ASP A 121 6.82 5.53 -12.17
N THR A 122 7.00 6.25 -11.06
CA THR A 122 8.26 6.97 -10.79
C THR A 122 9.44 6.02 -10.63
N VAL A 123 9.24 4.87 -9.98
CA VAL A 123 10.30 3.84 -9.79
C VAL A 123 10.58 3.06 -11.08
N GLU A 124 9.61 2.98 -12.01
CA GLU A 124 9.79 2.27 -13.27
C GLU A 124 10.41 3.13 -14.36
N ASP A 125 9.97 4.38 -14.47
CA ASP A 125 10.23 5.23 -15.62
C ASP A 125 11.23 6.37 -15.35
N THR A 126 11.69 6.51 -14.10
CA THR A 126 12.60 7.59 -13.69
C THR A 126 13.78 7.06 -12.86
N SER A 127 14.63 7.96 -12.36
CA SER A 127 15.76 7.59 -11.48
C SER A 127 15.38 7.40 -10.00
N ARG A 128 14.10 7.57 -9.64
CA ARG A 128 13.63 7.39 -8.26
C ARG A 128 13.66 5.92 -7.84
N THR A 129 13.91 5.68 -6.56
CA THR A 129 14.02 4.35 -5.96
C THR A 129 12.92 4.11 -4.93
N LEU A 130 12.70 2.85 -4.55
CA LEU A 130 11.77 2.53 -3.45
C LEU A 130 12.24 3.13 -2.12
N ASP A 131 13.55 3.24 -1.89
CA ASP A 131 14.12 3.86 -0.70
C ASP A 131 13.80 5.36 -0.64
N ASP A 132 13.79 6.05 -1.79
CA ASP A 132 13.34 7.47 -1.87
C ASP A 132 11.87 7.58 -1.48
N VAL A 133 11.03 6.68 -2.00
CA VAL A 133 9.59 6.63 -1.69
C VAL A 133 9.35 6.33 -0.21
N GLU A 134 10.05 5.37 0.36
CA GLU A 134 9.93 5.01 1.78
C GLU A 134 10.39 6.15 2.68
N THR A 135 11.49 6.82 2.33
CA THR A 135 12.02 7.95 3.10
C THR A 135 11.04 9.12 3.12
N GLN A 136 10.37 9.38 1.99
CA GLN A 136 9.50 10.56 1.86
C GLN A 136 8.05 10.30 2.26
N PHE A 137 7.53 9.09 2.03
CA PHE A 137 6.11 8.76 2.16
C PHE A 137 5.83 7.58 3.11
N GLY A 138 6.88 6.98 3.66
CA GLY A 138 6.78 5.87 4.61
C GLY A 138 6.69 4.50 3.94
N GLU A 139 6.90 3.47 4.77
CA GLU A 139 6.98 2.06 4.35
C GLU A 139 5.69 1.58 3.67
N GLU A 140 4.53 2.06 4.12
CA GLU A 140 3.25 1.60 3.59
C GLU A 140 3.06 2.00 2.11
N VAL A 141 3.35 3.26 1.77
CA VAL A 141 3.31 3.72 0.38
C VAL A 141 4.34 2.98 -0.46
N ALA A 142 5.57 2.82 0.06
CA ALA A 142 6.63 2.08 -0.64
C ALA A 142 6.23 0.63 -0.97
N ARG A 143 5.58 -0.07 -0.03
CA ARG A 143 5.06 -1.43 -0.25
C ARG A 143 4.00 -1.47 -1.36
N VAL A 144 3.08 -0.51 -1.39
CA VAL A 144 2.05 -0.45 -2.44
C VAL A 144 2.68 -0.17 -3.81
N VAL A 145 3.60 0.80 -3.90
CA VAL A 145 4.29 1.15 -5.15
C VAL A 145 5.11 -0.04 -5.67
N ASP A 146 5.88 -0.71 -4.80
CA ASP A 146 6.61 -1.93 -5.15
C ASP A 146 5.69 -3.03 -5.69
N GLY A 147 4.53 -3.21 -5.06
CA GLY A 147 3.49 -4.12 -5.53
C GLY A 147 3.02 -3.78 -6.95
N VAL A 148 2.72 -2.51 -7.23
CA VAL A 148 2.25 -2.05 -8.55
C VAL A 148 3.32 -2.23 -9.63
N THR A 149 4.56 -1.82 -9.34
CA THR A 149 5.74 -1.98 -10.20
C THR A 149 5.98 -3.45 -10.57
N LYS A 150 5.94 -4.36 -9.59
CA LYS A 150 6.19 -5.78 -9.85
C LYS A 150 5.15 -6.37 -10.83
N ILE A 151 3.89 -5.93 -10.80
CA ILE A 151 2.83 -6.41 -11.74
C ILE A 151 3.19 -6.10 -13.19
N GLY A 152 3.64 -4.88 -13.45
CA GLY A 152 4.02 -4.46 -14.80
C GLY A 152 5.07 -5.40 -15.42
N LYS A 153 6.03 -5.85 -14.60
CA LYS A 153 7.18 -6.66 -15.03
C LYS A 153 6.87 -8.13 -15.29
N VAL A 154 5.74 -8.66 -14.80
CA VAL A 154 5.41 -10.09 -14.87
C VAL A 154 4.84 -10.52 -16.23
N GLN A 155 4.33 -9.61 -17.06
CA GLN A 155 3.55 -10.00 -18.24
C GLN A 155 4.33 -10.58 -19.44
N PHE A 156 5.66 -10.73 -19.43
CA PHE A 156 6.41 -10.98 -20.68
C PHE A 156 7.64 -11.92 -20.64
N ARG A 157 7.78 -12.86 -19.69
CA ARG A 157 8.98 -13.76 -19.71
C ARG A 157 8.64 -15.25 -19.69
N SER A 158 9.35 -16.01 -20.54
CA SER A 158 9.12 -17.44 -20.80
C SER A 158 9.43 -18.33 -19.59
N ALA A 159 8.58 -19.34 -19.38
CA ALA A 159 8.52 -20.23 -18.23
C ALA A 159 9.88 -20.85 -17.80
N THR A 160 10.32 -20.49 -16.59
CA THR A 160 11.40 -21.14 -15.82
C THR A 160 10.97 -21.27 -14.35
N GLU A 161 11.45 -22.27 -13.61
CA GLU A 161 11.01 -22.55 -12.22
C GLU A 161 11.22 -21.37 -11.25
N GLN A 162 12.31 -20.60 -11.39
CA GLN A 162 12.56 -19.39 -10.60
C GLN A 162 11.48 -18.31 -10.81
N GLN A 163 10.85 -18.27 -11.98
CA GLN A 163 9.77 -17.33 -12.27
C GLN A 163 8.46 -17.75 -11.60
N VAL A 164 8.21 -19.05 -11.41
CA VAL A 164 6.99 -19.52 -10.73
C VAL A 164 6.97 -19.03 -9.28
N GLU A 165 8.12 -19.04 -8.60
CA GLU A 165 8.22 -18.54 -7.24
C GLU A 165 8.12 -17.01 -7.17
N ASN A 166 8.74 -16.29 -8.11
CA ASN A 166 8.57 -14.83 -8.21
C ASN A 166 7.13 -14.43 -8.54
N TYR A 167 6.46 -15.18 -9.41
CA TYR A 167 5.05 -15.01 -9.76
C TYR A 167 4.15 -15.29 -8.56
N ARG A 168 4.43 -16.34 -7.79
CA ARG A 168 3.73 -16.65 -6.54
C ARG A 168 3.88 -15.53 -5.53
N LYS A 169 5.10 -15.02 -5.31
CA LYS A 169 5.36 -13.89 -4.42
C LYS A 169 4.65 -12.62 -4.87
N LEU A 170 4.64 -12.35 -6.17
CA LEU A 170 3.88 -11.25 -6.75
C LEU A 170 2.38 -11.41 -6.48
N LEU A 171 1.78 -12.54 -6.84
CA LEU A 171 0.35 -12.79 -6.62
C LEU A 171 -0.03 -12.70 -5.13
N LEU A 172 0.83 -13.20 -4.24
CA LEU A 172 0.63 -13.07 -2.80
C LEU A 172 0.70 -11.61 -2.34
N SER A 173 1.67 -10.83 -2.83
CA SER A 173 1.80 -9.40 -2.55
C SER A 173 0.59 -8.60 -3.04
N MET A 174 -0.02 -9.00 -4.16
CA MET A 174 -1.26 -8.40 -4.66
C MET A 174 -2.49 -8.82 -3.85
N ALA A 175 -2.54 -10.09 -3.45
CA ALA A 175 -3.65 -10.60 -2.65
C ALA A 175 -3.65 -10.02 -1.23
N SER A 176 -2.49 -9.62 -0.71
CA SER A 176 -2.36 -9.01 0.61
C SER A 176 -2.79 -7.55 0.67
N ASP A 177 -2.74 -6.81 -0.44
CA ASP A 177 -3.14 -5.41 -0.48
C ASP A 177 -3.99 -5.08 -1.71
N ALA A 178 -5.30 -4.95 -1.49
CA ALA A 178 -6.27 -4.63 -2.54
C ALA A 178 -5.99 -3.30 -3.26
N ARG A 179 -5.28 -2.36 -2.62
CA ARG A 179 -4.93 -1.05 -3.21
C ARG A 179 -4.06 -1.23 -4.46
N VAL A 180 -3.15 -2.20 -4.44
CA VAL A 180 -2.28 -2.52 -5.59
C VAL A 180 -3.10 -2.89 -6.83
N ILE A 181 -4.15 -3.70 -6.66
CA ILE A 181 -5.03 -4.12 -7.75
C ILE A 181 -5.85 -2.93 -8.26
N LEU A 182 -6.39 -2.13 -7.35
CA LEU A 182 -7.20 -0.96 -7.71
C LEU A 182 -6.41 0.06 -8.52
N ILE A 183 -5.19 0.38 -8.07
CA ILE A 183 -4.28 1.29 -8.80
C ILE A 183 -4.03 0.76 -10.21
N LYS A 184 -3.75 -0.53 -10.37
CA LYS A 184 -3.47 -1.09 -11.71
C LYS A 184 -4.68 -1.09 -12.63
N LEU A 185 -5.88 -1.32 -12.09
CA LEU A 185 -7.12 -1.22 -12.87
C LEU A 185 -7.37 0.21 -13.34
N VAL A 186 -7.13 1.21 -12.48
CA VAL A 186 -7.29 2.63 -12.82
C VAL A 186 -6.24 3.09 -13.83
N ASP A 187 -4.97 2.69 -13.66
CA ASP A 187 -3.91 2.91 -14.63
C ASP A 187 -4.32 2.36 -16.01
N ARG A 188 -4.75 1.10 -16.07
CA ARG A 188 -5.20 0.48 -17.32
C ARG A 188 -6.41 1.18 -17.91
N LEU A 189 -7.37 1.60 -17.08
CA LEU A 189 -8.55 2.35 -17.49
C LEU A 189 -8.16 3.68 -18.16
N HIS A 190 -7.27 4.45 -17.54
CA HIS A 190 -6.79 5.70 -18.11
C HIS A 190 -6.04 5.45 -19.42
N ASN A 191 -5.16 4.46 -19.46
CA ASN A 191 -4.45 4.08 -20.69
C ASN A 191 -5.40 3.77 -21.84
N MET A 192 -6.50 3.04 -21.59
CA MET A 192 -7.52 2.76 -22.61
C MET A 192 -8.31 4.00 -23.05
N ARG A 193 -8.42 5.03 -22.21
CA ARG A 193 -9.09 6.30 -22.54
C ARG A 193 -8.22 7.26 -23.36
N THR A 194 -6.90 7.06 -23.33
CA THR A 194 -5.92 7.96 -23.97
C THR A 194 -5.15 7.29 -25.12
N LEU A 195 -5.70 6.23 -25.73
CA LEU A 195 -5.17 5.59 -26.93
C LEU A 195 -5.35 6.45 -28.18
#